data_AF-A0A537H690-F1
#
_entry.id   AF-A0A537H690-F1
#
_cell.length_a   1.000
_cell.length_b   1.000
_cell.length_c   1.000
_cell.angle_alpha   90.00
_cell.angle_beta   90.00
_cell.angle_gamma   90.00
#
_symmetry.space_group_name_H-M   'P 1'
#
loop_
_entity.id
_entity.type
_entity.pdbx_description
1 polymer ?
#
loop_
_entity_poly.entity_id
_entity_poly.type
_entity_poly.pdbx_seq_one_letter_code
_entity_poly.pdbx_strand_id
1 'polypeptide(L)' 'WAGVDVNESKVADLKERGILEPIGVKIQVIKSASEAAGMILKIDDVIAAAKSSPGGQGGPKGKDEGDDEGSGDY' A
#
# COMPACT_ATOMS: atom_id res chain seq x y z
N TRP A 1 -2.96 23.93 26.99
CA TRP A 1 -2.54 22.92 26.00
C TRP A 1 -1.75 23.64 24.92
N ALA A 2 -0.42 23.51 24.92
CA ALA A 2 0.42 24.18 23.93
C ALA A 2 0.22 23.53 22.55
N GLY A 3 -0.11 24.34 21.55
CA GLY A 3 -0.20 23.93 20.16
C GLY A 3 0.10 25.11 19.23
N VAL A 4 -0.07 24.90 17.93
CA VAL A 4 0.20 25.92 16.90
C VAL A 4 -1.10 26.58 16.49
N ASP A 5 -1.21 27.90 16.68
CA ASP A 5 -2.25 28.70 16.05
C ASP A 5 -1.86 28.91 14.58
N VAL A 6 -2.64 28.35 13.66
CA VAL A 6 -2.35 28.41 12.21
C VAL A 6 -2.62 29.78 11.60
N ASN A 7 -3.47 30.60 12.22
CA ASN A 7 -3.75 31.96 11.73
C ASN A 7 -2.62 32.91 12.10
N GLU A 8 -2.09 32.78 13.32
CA GLU A 8 -1.00 33.62 13.83
C GLU A 8 0.40 33.01 13.60
N SER A 9 0.46 31.73 13.19
CA SER A 9 1.69 30.93 13.04
C SER A 9 2.60 30.95 14.28
N LYS A 10 1.98 30.95 15.47
CA LYS A 10 2.66 31.03 16.77
C LYS A 10 2.19 29.93 17.71
N VAL A 11 2.98 29.67 18.74
CA VAL A 11 2.56 28.79 19.84
C VAL A 11 1.48 29.50 20.65
N ALA A 12 0.38 28.81 20.92
CA ALA A 12 -0.74 29.31 21.72
C ALA A 12 -1.32 28.19 22.59
N ASP A 13 -2.11 28.58 23.60
CA ASP A 13 -2.93 27.62 24.34
C ASP A 13 -4.22 27.31 23.55
N LEU A 14 -4.28 26.11 22.96
CA LEU A 14 -5.42 25.68 22.16
C LEU A 14 -6.70 25.51 22.98
N LYS A 15 -6.57 25.20 24.28
CA LYS A 15 -7.74 25.05 25.16
C LYS A 15 -8.41 26.40 25.41
N GLU A 16 -7.64 27.44 25.66
CA GLU A 16 -8.16 28.81 25.84
C GLU A 16 -8.80 29.35 24.55
N ARG A 17 -8.27 28.94 23.39
CA ARG A 17 -8.83 29.23 22.06
C ARG A 17 -10.08 28.41 21.73
N GLY A 18 -10.54 27.52 22.61
CA GLY A 18 -11.70 26.66 22.41
C GLY A 18 -11.51 25.55 21.36
N ILE A 19 -10.26 25.31 20.95
CA ILE A 19 -9.91 24.25 20.00
C ILE A 19 -9.79 22.95 20.79
N LEU A 20 -10.72 22.02 20.57
CA LEU A 20 -10.79 20.73 21.24
C LEU A 20 -10.87 19.62 20.20
N GLU A 21 -10.23 18.49 20.49
CA GLU A 21 -10.16 17.36 19.58
C GLU A 21 -10.76 16.10 20.25
N PRO A 22 -11.58 15.31 19.54
CA PRO A 22 -12.14 14.09 20.10
C PRO A 22 -11.04 13.06 20.36
N ILE A 23 -11.01 12.52 21.59
CA ILE A 23 -10.00 11.51 21.99
C ILE A 23 -10.03 10.26 21.09
N GLY A 24 -11.22 9.79 20.71
CA GLY A 24 -11.38 8.62 19.85
C GLY A 24 -10.76 8.81 18.47
N VAL A 25 -10.90 10.01 17.89
CA VAL A 25 -10.29 10.35 16.59
C VAL A 25 -8.76 10.33 16.71
N LYS A 26 -8.18 10.91 17.77
CA LYS A 26 -6.71 10.92 17.96
C LYS A 26 -6.13 9.53 18.13
N ILE A 27 -6.80 8.68 18.91
CA ILE A 27 -6.39 7.28 19.09
C ILE A 27 -6.44 6.53 17.76
N GLN A 28 -7.54 6.68 17.00
CA GLN A 28 -7.69 5.99 15.73
C GLN A 28 -6.67 6.46 14.69
N VAL A 29 -6.41 7.76 14.60
CA VAL A 29 -5.40 8.31 13.68
C VAL A 29 -4.02 7.72 13.93
N ILE A 30 -3.60 7.63 15.20
CA ILE A 30 -2.29 7.05 15.55
C ILE A 30 -2.25 5.56 15.18
N LYS A 31 -3.32 4.80 15.48
CA LYS A 31 -3.42 3.38 15.14
C LYS A 31 -3.35 3.15 13.63
N SER A 32 -4.20 3.83 12.86
CA SER A 32 -4.25 3.71 11.41
C SER A 32 -2.94 4.14 10.74
N ALA A 33 -2.31 5.22 11.23
CA ALA A 33 -1.00 5.64 10.72
C ALA A 33 0.09 4.59 10.97
N SER A 34 0.09 3.97 12.16
CA SER A 34 1.04 2.93 12.52
C SER A 34 0.83 1.65 11.69
N GLU A 35 -0.41 1.24 11.48
CA GLU A 35 -0.76 0.09 10.63
C GLU A 35 -0.38 0.34 9.17
N ALA A 36 -0.71 1.50 8.63
CA ALA A 36 -0.36 1.87 7.26
C ALA A 36 1.15 1.95 7.05
N ALA A 37 1.89 2.59 7.96
CA ALA A 37 3.35 2.63 7.92
C ALA A 37 3.94 1.21 8.00
N GLY A 38 3.41 0.37 8.90
CA GLY A 38 3.80 -1.03 9.02
C GLY A 38 3.49 -1.86 7.76
N MET A 39 2.42 -1.57 7.03
CA MET A 39 2.15 -2.19 5.74
C MET A 39 3.18 -1.77 4.70
N ILE A 40 3.44 -0.46 4.57
CA ILE A 40 4.38 0.08 3.58
C ILE A 40 5.79 -0.49 3.80
N LEU A 41 6.27 -0.55 5.04
CA LEU A 41 7.60 -1.06 5.38
C LEU A 41 7.79 -2.56 5.12
N LYS A 42 6.70 -3.33 4.99
CA LYS A 42 6.74 -4.77 4.70
C LYS A 42 6.68 -5.10 3.21
N ILE A 43 6.50 -4.09 2.37
CA ILE A 43 6.46 -4.31 0.92
C ILE A 43 7.90 -4.40 0.43
N ASP A 44 8.29 -5.59 -0.02
CA ASP A 44 9.61 -5.83 -0.59
C ASP A 44 9.61 -5.47 -2.09
N ASP A 45 8.64 -6.01 -2.85
CA ASP A 45 8.46 -5.74 -4.28
C ASP A 45 6.98 -5.53 -4.63
N VAL A 46 6.73 -4.62 -5.58
CA VAL A 46 5.42 -4.40 -6.19
C VAL A 46 5.46 -4.85 -7.63
N ILE A 47 4.83 -5.99 -7.95
CA ILE A 47 4.69 -6.46 -9.33
C ILE A 47 3.34 -5.94 -9.88
N ALA A 48 3.41 -4.93 -10.76
CA ALA A 48 2.24 -4.41 -11.43
C ALA A 48 1.84 -5.31 -12.61
N ALA A 49 0.63 -5.87 -12.59
CA ALA A 49 0.08 -6.54 -13.75
C ALA A 49 -0.33 -5.49 -14.81
N ALA A 50 0.22 -5.59 -16.02
CA ALA A 50 -0.28 -4.84 -17.16
C ALA A 50 -1.72 -5.30 -17.46
N LYS A 51 -2.63 -4.36 -17.72
CA LYS A 51 -3.99 -4.71 -18.18
C LYS A 51 -3.86 -5.53 -19.46
N SER A 52 -4.38 -6.75 -19.47
CA SER A 52 -4.66 -7.45 -20.72
C SER A 52 -5.67 -6.60 -21.49
N SER A 53 -5.30 -6.19 -22.71
CA SER A 53 -6.21 -5.44 -23.56
C SER A 53 -7.47 -6.29 -23.81
N PRO A 54 -8.69 -5.74 -23.69
CA PRO A 54 -9.91 -6.50 -24.00
C PRO A 54 -9.98 -6.67 -25.52
N GLY A 55 -9.39 -7.76 -26.03
CA GLY A 55 -9.41 -8.09 -27.44
C GLY A 55 -8.56 -9.33 -27.73
N GLY A 56 -9.16 -10.51 -27.64
CA GLY A 56 -8.48 -11.76 -27.98
C GLY A 56 -9.25 -12.99 -27.57
N GLN A 57 -10.50 -13.12 -28.03
CA GLN A 57 -11.18 -14.41 -28.03
C GLN A 57 -10.64 -15.22 -29.21
N GLY A 58 -9.96 -16.33 -28.93
CA GLY A 58 -9.49 -17.28 -29.94
C GLY A 58 -8.50 -18.28 -29.36
N GLY A 59 -8.97 -19.48 -29.00
CA GLY A 59 -8.08 -20.66 -28.92
C GLY A 59 -7.59 -21.06 -30.33
N PRO A 60 -6.86 -22.18 -30.53
CA PRO A 60 -6.66 -23.31 -29.60
C PRO A 60 -5.20 -23.85 -29.54
N LYS A 61 -5.08 -24.99 -28.86
CA LYS A 61 -4.07 -26.06 -28.95
C LYS A 61 -2.92 -26.02 -27.93
N GLY A 62 -3.05 -26.93 -26.97
CA GLY A 62 -1.91 -27.49 -26.28
C GLY A 62 -1.05 -28.38 -27.19
N LYS A 63 0.08 -28.80 -26.59
CA LYS A 63 1.25 -29.52 -27.10
C LYS A 63 2.41 -28.60 -27.50
N ASP A 64 3.40 -28.54 -26.60
CA ASP A 64 4.80 -28.83 -26.90
C ASP A 64 5.43 -29.26 -25.57
N GLU A 65 5.62 -30.56 -25.35
CA GLU A 65 6.80 -31.34 -25.80
C GLU A 65 7.99 -31.04 -24.89
N GLY A 66 8.05 -31.76 -23.77
CA GLY A 66 9.30 -32.08 -23.12
C GLY A 66 9.82 -33.35 -23.76
N ASP A 67 10.86 -33.22 -24.56
CA ASP A 67 11.77 -34.28 -24.98
C ASP A 67 13.06 -33.57 -25.44
N ASP A 68 13.98 -33.34 -24.49
CA ASP A 68 15.35 -32.92 -24.78
C ASP A 68 16.31 -34.03 -24.35
N GLU A 69 16.85 -34.64 -25.41
CA GLU A 69 18.18 -35.24 -25.55
C GLU A 69 18.53 -36.53 -24.79
N GLY A 70 18.60 -37.59 -25.60
CA GLY A 70 19.19 -38.85 -25.25
C GLY A 70 20.72 -38.85 -25.22
N SER A 71 21.23 -39.83 -24.49
CA SER A 71 22.49 -40.56 -24.73
C SER A 71 22.30 -41.89 -24.00
N GLY A 72 22.46 -43.08 -24.57
CA GLY A 72 23.38 -43.48 -25.63
C GLY A 72 24.14 -44.69 -25.08
N ASP A 73 23.92 -45.84 -25.70
CA ASP A 73 24.73 -47.05 -25.71
C ASP A 73 24.64 -48.10 -24.57
N TYR A 74 24.12 -49.26 -25.02
CA TYR A 74 24.11 -50.65 -24.52
C TYR A 74 23.14 -51.05 -23.39
#